data_AF-A0A0B8NRK9-F1
#
_entry.id   AF-A0A0B8NRK9-F1
#
_cell.length_a   1.000
_cell.length_b   1.000
_cell.length_c   1.000
_cell.angle_alpha   90.00
_cell.angle_beta   90.00
_cell.angle_gamma   90.00
#
_symmetry.space_group_name_H-M   'P 1'
#
loop_
_entity.id
_entity.type
_entity.pdbx_description
1 polymer ?
#
loop_
_entity_poly.entity_id
_entity_poly.type
_entity_poly.pdbx_seq_one_letter_code
_entity_poly.pdbx_strand_id
1 'polypeptide(L)'
;MLVVTSTHGAGEYPDNIQSFIGQLQDTPPNTQALKFAVIAIGDSSYDTFCAAGKHCYDLLEDIGATPLTDCFTIDVLNHPVPEEAAEEWFEDHTHLF
;
A
#
# COMPACT_ATOMS: atom_id res chain seq x y z
N MET A 1 0.60 2.11 11.47
CA MET A 1 1.47 1.39 10.51
C MET A 1 1.39 2.08 9.16
N LEU A 2 2.49 2.21 8.44
CA LEU A 2 2.49 2.73 7.07
C LEU A 2 3.13 1.66 6.17
N VAL A 3 2.40 1.20 5.16
CA VAL A 3 2.91 0.26 4.17
C VAL A 3 3.16 1.03 2.88
N VAL A 4 4.37 0.90 2.33
CA VAL A 4 4.74 1.48 1.04
C VAL A 4 5.18 0.33 0.14
N THR A 5 4.52 0.16 -1.00
CA THR A 5 4.82 -0.95 -1.90
C THR A 5 4.62 -0.57 -3.36
N SER A 6 5.56 -1.00 -4.21
CA SER A 6 5.42 -0.92 -5.66
C SER A 6 4.66 -2.12 -6.21
N THR A 7 4.26 -2.04 -7.47
CA THR A 7 3.70 -3.18 -8.21
C THR A 7 4.71 -3.68 -9.24
N HIS A 8 5.01 -4.98 -9.25
CA HIS A 8 5.91 -5.60 -10.22
C HIS A 8 5.15 -6.45 -11.24
N GLY A 9 5.68 -6.51 -12.46
CA GLY A 9 5.20 -7.41 -13.51
C GLY A 9 3.70 -7.29 -13.77
N ALA A 10 2.97 -8.38 -13.56
CA ALA A 10 1.54 -8.50 -13.87
C ALA A 10 0.61 -8.11 -12.69
N GLY A 11 1.06 -7.23 -11.79
CA GLY A 11 0.28 -6.86 -10.60
C GLY A 11 0.75 -7.49 -9.30
N GLU A 12 1.95 -8.09 -9.30
CA GLU A 12 2.47 -8.82 -8.16
C GLU A 12 3.18 -7.91 -7.16
N TYR A 13 3.26 -8.40 -5.93
CA TYR A 13 4.10 -7.80 -4.90
C TYR A 13 5.59 -7.94 -5.24
N PRO A 14 6.43 -6.97 -4.86
CA PRO A 14 7.87 -7.15 -4.89
C PRO A 14 8.32 -8.26 -3.91
N ASP A 15 9.39 -8.96 -4.25
CA ASP A 15 9.88 -10.12 -3.49
C ASP A 15 10.14 -9.81 -2.00
N ASN A 16 10.50 -8.57 -1.68
CA ASN A 16 10.78 -8.14 -0.31
C ASN A 16 9.55 -8.10 0.60
N ILE A 17 8.33 -7.97 0.06
CA ILE A 17 7.08 -7.90 0.83
C ILE A 17 6.19 -9.13 0.63
N GLN A 18 6.40 -9.92 -0.42
CA GLN A 18 5.61 -11.13 -0.70
C GLN A 18 5.48 -12.06 0.52
N SER A 19 6.57 -12.34 1.23
CA SER A 19 6.53 -13.22 2.41
C SER A 19 5.70 -12.63 3.55
N PHE A 20 5.68 -11.31 3.71
CA PHE A 20 4.87 -10.65 4.73
C PHE A 20 3.39 -10.76 4.39
N ILE A 21 3.02 -10.50 3.13
CA ILE A 21 1.64 -10.62 2.66
C ILE A 21 1.16 -12.07 2.80
N GLY A 22 1.97 -13.05 2.41
CA GLY A 22 1.62 -14.46 2.55
C GLY A 22 1.36 -14.85 4.01
N GLN A 23 2.17 -14.37 4.95
CA GLN A 23 1.94 -14.61 6.38
C GLN A 23 0.65 -13.98 6.90
N LEU A 24 0.30 -12.78 6.44
CA LEU A 24 -0.96 -12.13 6.81
C LEU A 24 -2.18 -12.92 6.30
N GLN A 25 -2.08 -13.52 5.10
CA GLN A 25 -3.14 -14.35 4.52
C GLN A 25 -3.25 -15.72 5.21
N ASP A 26 -2.12 -16.40 5.41
CA ASP A 26 -2.07 -17.76 5.95
C ASP A 26 -2.34 -17.80 7.46
N THR A 27 -1.89 -16.79 8.19
CA THR A 27 -2.04 -16.72 9.66
C THR A 27 -2.36 -15.28 10.08
N PRO A 28 -3.60 -14.82 9.85
CA PRO A 28 -4.01 -13.46 10.19
C PRO A 28 -3.80 -13.18 11.70
N PRO A 29 -2.98 -12.19 12.08
CA PRO A 29 -2.84 -11.81 13.47
C PRO A 29 -4.08 -11.05 13.95
N ASN A 30 -4.22 -10.87 15.28
CA ASN A 30 -5.25 -9.97 15.79
C ASN A 30 -4.86 -8.51 15.53
N THR A 31 -5.55 -7.86 14.60
CA THR A 31 -5.25 -6.48 14.16
C THR A 31 -6.31 -5.44 14.57
N GLN A 32 -7.25 -5.78 15.45
CA GLN A 32 -8.38 -4.88 15.80
C GLN A 32 -7.96 -3.48 16.30
N ALA A 33 -6.82 -3.35 16.96
CA ALA A 33 -6.29 -2.07 17.43
C ALA A 33 -5.28 -1.43 16.46
N LEU A 34 -4.95 -2.11 15.35
CA LEU A 34 -3.98 -1.66 14.37
C LEU A 34 -4.63 -0.65 13.43
N LYS A 35 -4.07 0.55 13.40
CA LYS A 35 -4.39 1.54 12.36
C LYS A 35 -3.33 1.52 11.28
N PHE A 36 -3.74 1.62 10.02
CA PHE A 36 -2.81 1.56 8.89
C PHE A 36 -3.11 2.57 7.80
N ALA A 37 -2.09 2.88 7.00
CA ALA A 37 -2.24 3.54 5.71
C ALA A 37 -1.37 2.82 4.68
N VAL A 38 -1.74 2.93 3.40
CA VAL A 38 -1.02 2.30 2.28
C VAL A 38 -0.69 3.35 1.23
N ILE A 39 0.58 3.38 0.82
CA ILE A 39 1.06 4.10 -0.36
C ILE A 39 1.44 3.05 -1.40
N ALA A 40 0.71 3.04 -2.51
CA ALA A 40 0.90 2.16 -3.64
C ALA A 40 1.62 2.90 -4.76
N ILE A 41 2.75 2.36 -5.23
CA ILE A 41 3.51 2.93 -6.34
C ILE A 41 3.28 2.04 -7.57
N GLY A 42 2.94 2.65 -8.69
CA GLY A 42 2.68 1.93 -9.93
C GLY A 42 2.82 2.81 -11.16
N ASP A 43 2.65 2.19 -12.31
CA ASP A 43 2.66 2.83 -13.62
C ASP A 43 1.29 2.63 -14.26
N SER A 44 0.60 3.73 -14.56
CA SER A 44 -0.77 3.69 -15.10
C SER A 44 -0.85 3.22 -16.56
N SER A 45 0.27 3.03 -17.25
CA SER A 45 0.28 2.38 -18.57
C SER A 45 0.00 0.88 -18.51
N TYR A 46 0.09 0.27 -17.32
CA TYR A 46 -0.25 -1.13 -17.10
C TYR A 46 -1.67 -1.27 -16.57
N ASP A 47 -2.39 -2.29 -17.03
CA ASP A 47 -3.75 -2.61 -16.56
C ASP A 47 -3.80 -2.90 -15.05
N THR A 48 -2.66 -3.29 -14.47
CA THR A 48 -2.49 -3.65 -13.05
C THR A 48 -2.03 -2.48 -12.19
N PHE A 49 -2.38 -1.25 -12.58
CA PHE A 49 -1.99 -0.03 -11.89
C PHE A 49 -2.24 -0.10 -10.37
N CYS A 50 -1.14 -0.07 -9.60
CA CYS A 50 -1.12 -0.15 -8.13
C CYS A 50 -1.80 -1.40 -7.54
N ALA A 51 -1.91 -2.50 -8.30
CA ALA A 51 -2.65 -3.70 -7.87
C ALA A 51 -2.13 -4.29 -6.55
N ALA A 52 -0.81 -4.35 -6.35
CA ALA A 52 -0.22 -4.88 -5.13
C ALA A 52 -0.58 -4.03 -3.90
N GLY A 53 -0.49 -2.71 -4.00
CA GLY A 53 -0.85 -1.81 -2.91
C GLY A 53 -2.35 -1.81 -2.61
N LYS A 54 -3.20 -1.85 -3.64
CA LYS A 54 -4.66 -1.98 -3.49
C LYS A 54 -5.03 -3.29 -2.78
N HIS A 55 -4.48 -4.40 -3.24
CA HIS A 55 -4.69 -5.69 -2.58
C HIS A 55 -4.16 -5.70 -1.14
N CYS A 56 -3.08 -4.97 -0.83
CA CYS A 56 -2.56 -4.89 0.54
C CYS A 56 -3.51 -4.12 1.45
N TYR A 57 -4.10 -3.04 0.94
CA TYR A 57 -5.11 -2.26 1.64
C TYR A 57 -6.31 -3.13 1.99
N ASP A 58 -6.87 -3.82 0.98
CA ASP A 58 -8.05 -4.68 1.13
C ASP A 58 -7.76 -5.82 2.13
N LEU A 59 -6.58 -6.44 2.04
CA LEU A 59 -6.16 -7.50 2.96
C LEU A 59 -6.10 -7.01 4.42
N LEU A 60 -5.52 -5.82 4.65
CA LEU A 60 -5.40 -5.26 6.00
C LEU A 60 -6.76 -4.92 6.60
N GLU A 61 -7.68 -4.39 5.77
CA GLU A 61 -9.06 -4.16 6.18
C GLU A 61 -9.78 -5.48 6.51
N ASP A 62 -9.64 -6.51 5.66
CA ASP A 62 -10.28 -7.82 5.84
C ASP A 62 -9.83 -8.55 7.11
N ILE A 63 -8.55 -8.45 7.49
CA ILE A 63 -8.05 -9.03 8.74
C ILE A 63 -8.39 -8.22 9.99
N GLY A 64 -9.11 -7.09 9.84
CA GLY A 64 -9.68 -6.30 10.93
C GLY A 64 -8.87 -5.07 11.35
N ALA A 65 -7.89 -4.64 10.56
CA ALA A 65 -7.18 -3.38 10.81
C ALA A 65 -8.03 -2.19 10.35
N THR A 66 -7.84 -1.04 10.98
CA THR A 66 -8.59 0.18 10.64
C THR A 66 -7.77 1.07 9.70
N PRO A 67 -8.26 1.40 8.49
CA PRO A 67 -7.57 2.34 7.62
C PRO A 67 -7.63 3.76 8.20
N LEU A 68 -6.52 4.49 8.13
CA LEU A 68 -6.42 5.91 8.47
C LEU A 68 -6.89 6.80 7.31
N THR A 69 -6.70 6.33 6.09
CA THR A 69 -6.97 7.01 4.82
C THR A 69 -7.39 6.00 3.77
N ASP A 70 -7.79 6.46 2.60
CA ASP A 70 -7.82 5.62 1.40
C ASP A 70 -6.40 5.22 0.98
N CYS A 71 -6.29 4.19 0.13
CA CYS A 71 -5.03 3.78 -0.47
C CYS A 71 -4.52 4.89 -1.41
N PHE A 72 -3.38 5.50 -1.06
CA PHE A 72 -2.78 6.54 -1.88
C PHE A 72 -2.01 5.91 -3.04
N THR A 73 -2.38 6.24 -4.27
CA THR A 73 -1.74 5.70 -5.47
C THR A 73 -0.84 6.74 -6.13
N ILE A 74 0.43 6.39 -6.30
CA ILE A 74 1.42 7.20 -6.99
C ILE A 74 1.65 6.60 -8.37
N ASP A 75 1.41 7.40 -9.40
CA ASP A 75 1.68 7.05 -10.78
C ASP A 75 3.03 7.61 -11.23
N VAL A 76 4.00 6.73 -11.48
CA VAL A 76 5.37 7.13 -11.87
C VAL A 76 5.44 7.84 -13.22
N LEU A 77 4.41 7.73 -14.06
CA LEU A 77 4.32 8.49 -15.31
C LEU A 77 4.00 9.97 -15.07
N ASN A 78 3.20 10.26 -14.05
CA ASN A 78 2.82 11.62 -13.66
C ASN A 78 3.74 12.20 -12.58
N HIS A 79 4.33 11.33 -11.76
CA HIS A 79 5.23 11.66 -10.66
C HIS A 79 6.58 10.95 -10.87
N PRO A 80 7.52 11.54 -11.61
CA PRO A 80 8.81 10.91 -11.92
C PRO A 80 9.67 10.66 -10.68
N VAL A 81 9.40 11.37 -9.59
CA VAL A 81 10.01 11.16 -8.27
C VAL A 81 8.89 10.75 -7.29
N PRO A 82 8.61 9.45 -7.14
CA PRO A 82 7.53 8.99 -6.27
C PRO A 82 7.74 9.35 -4.79
N GLU A 83 8.98 9.55 -4.36
CA GLU A 83 9.32 9.98 -3.01
C GLU A 83 8.75 11.37 -2.69
N GLU A 84 8.76 12.31 -3.64
CA GLU A 84 8.20 13.65 -3.45
C GLU A 84 6.68 13.58 -3.25
N ALA A 85 5.98 12.81 -4.09
CA ALA A 85 4.54 12.61 -3.95
C ALA A 85 4.16 11.92 -2.63
N ALA A 86 4.99 10.96 -2.17
CA ALA A 86 4.79 10.28 -0.89
C ALA A 86 5.07 11.22 0.30
N GLU A 87 6.07 12.09 0.20
CA GLU A 87 6.41 13.09 1.22
C GLU A 87 5.30 14.12 1.37
N GLU A 88 4.84 14.73 0.26
CA GLU A 88 3.70 15.66 0.26
C GLU A 88 2.46 15.03 0.89
N TRP A 89 2.12 13.80 0.48
CA TRP A 89 1.01 13.07 1.07
C TRP A 89 1.22 12.84 2.56
N PHE A 90 2.43 12.45 2.99
CA PHE A 90 2.70 12.19 4.39
C PHE A 90 2.56 13.46 5.24
N GLU A 91 3.09 14.60 4.77
CA GLU A 91 2.97 15.89 5.45
C GLU A 91 1.51 16.27 5.71
N ASP A 92 0.65 16.15 4.69
CA ASP A 92 -0.78 16.44 4.78
C ASP A 92 -1.53 15.52 5.76
N HIS A 93 -1.04 14.29 5.95
CA HIS A 93 -1.70 13.25 6.75
C HIS A 93 -1.02 12.97 8.09
N THR A 94 0.02 13.74 8.46
CA THR A 94 0.74 13.60 9.74
C THR A 94 -0.18 13.58 10.96
N HIS A 95 -1.28 14.34 10.91
CA HIS A 95 -2.27 14.45 11.98
C HIS A 95 -3.08 13.15 12.25
N LEU A 96 -2.99 12.16 11.36
CA LEU A 96 -3.69 10.87 11.48
C LEU A 96 -2.86 9.79 12.19
N PHE A 97 -1.55 10.01 12.31
CA PHE A 97 -0.58 9.10 12.94
C PHE A 97 -0.35 9.46 14.42
#